data_AF-A0A7K2P5R4-F1
#
_entry.id   AF-A0A7K2P5R4-F1
#
_cell.length_a   1.000
_cell.length_b   1.000
_cell.length_c   1.000
_cell.angle_alpha   90.00
_cell.angle_beta   90.00
_cell.angle_gamma   90.00
#
_symmetry.space_group_name_H-M   'P 1'
#
loop_
_entity.id
_entity.type
_entity.pdbx_description
1 polymer ?
#
loop_
_entity_poly.entity_id
_entity_poly.type
_entity_poly.pdbx_seq_one_letter_code
_entity_poly.pdbx_strand_id
1 'polypeptide(L)'
;EDGIVLVDQDRCRGWRMCVSGCPYKKVYFNHSTGKAEKCTFCYPRIEAGDPTVCSETCVGRLRYLGVMLYDPDKVGAAASVTDEKDLYEAQLGCFLDPDDPEVARAAQASGIPHDWVEAARRSPVHALITRYRVALPLHPEYRTMPMVWYVPPLSPVVDALTGTGHDGEDPAALFGAIDTLRIPLGYLAELFTAGDPGPVEAALCRLAAMRSHMRRVNLGEEQDPRIAEAVGLDEPGILELYRLLALAKYDERYVIPTAYTGSVPDPGGTGAGCSLDGVGGPGMMPDGAGAGPGFGEFDPDAFHAPPTTGSGTSSALRGRVNLLNWNGKGRPNGLFPRARGTVRTEPEL
;
A
#
# COMPACT_ATOMS: atom_id res chain seq x y z
N GLU A 1 -4.36 18.49 0.30
CA GLU A 1 -2.99 18.33 0.82
C GLU A 1 -2.35 17.07 0.25
N ASP A 2 -2.96 15.90 0.44
CA ASP A 2 -2.43 14.59 0.02
C ASP A 2 -2.98 14.05 -1.33
N GLY A 3 -4.03 14.67 -1.88
CA GLY A 3 -4.66 14.24 -3.14
C GLY A 3 -5.64 13.07 -3.00
N ILE A 4 -6.00 12.66 -1.77
CA ILE A 4 -6.94 11.55 -1.54
C ILE A 4 -8.37 12.00 -1.91
N VAL A 5 -9.00 11.28 -2.84
CA VAL A 5 -10.40 11.52 -3.22
C VAL A 5 -11.35 10.86 -2.22
N LEU A 6 -12.20 11.65 -1.54
CA LEU A 6 -13.19 11.16 -0.57
C LEU A 6 -14.63 11.45 -1.01
N VAL A 7 -15.57 10.65 -0.51
CA VAL A 7 -17.01 10.97 -0.60
C VAL A 7 -17.44 11.49 0.76
N ASP A 8 -17.79 12.77 0.82
CA ASP A 8 -18.38 13.40 1.99
C ASP A 8 -19.72 12.73 2.31
N GLN A 9 -19.76 12.02 3.44
CA GLN A 9 -20.93 11.26 3.83
C GLN A 9 -22.10 12.17 4.23
N ASP A 10 -21.88 13.36 4.77
CA ASP A 10 -22.95 14.27 5.19
C ASP A 10 -23.60 14.98 4.01
N ARG A 11 -22.79 15.30 2.99
CA ARG A 11 -23.28 15.90 1.74
C ARG A 11 -23.82 14.89 0.75
N CYS A 12 -23.49 13.60 0.88
CA CYS A 12 -23.97 12.56 -0.03
C CYS A 12 -25.50 12.43 0.04
N ARG A 13 -26.17 12.63 -1.10
CA ARG A 13 -27.63 12.50 -1.25
C ARG A 13 -28.07 11.21 -1.95
N GLY A 14 -27.14 10.29 -2.22
CA GLY A 14 -27.49 9.00 -2.84
C GLY A 14 -27.93 9.09 -4.31
N TRP A 15 -27.49 10.10 -5.06
CA TRP A 15 -27.83 10.25 -6.49
C TRP A 15 -27.27 9.14 -7.40
N ARG A 16 -26.27 8.39 -6.93
CA ARG A 16 -25.63 7.25 -7.63
C ARG A 16 -24.94 7.56 -8.97
N MET A 17 -24.94 8.81 -9.43
CA MET A 17 -24.24 9.20 -10.66
C MET A 17 -22.73 8.93 -10.60
N CYS A 18 -22.11 9.02 -9.42
CA CYS A 18 -20.71 8.69 -9.21
C CYS A 18 -20.38 7.20 -9.44
N VAL A 19 -21.33 6.30 -9.20
CA VAL A 19 -21.16 4.85 -9.44
C VAL A 19 -21.03 4.58 -10.94
N SER A 20 -21.91 5.19 -11.74
CA SER A 20 -21.83 5.10 -13.20
C SER A 20 -20.61 5.82 -13.74
N GLY A 21 -20.33 7.03 -13.24
CA GLY A 21 -19.25 7.90 -13.72
C GLY A 21 -17.84 7.36 -13.48
N CYS A 22 -17.61 6.54 -12.46
CA CYS A 22 -16.31 5.92 -12.25
C CYS A 22 -16.07 4.79 -13.28
N PRO A 23 -15.11 4.92 -14.21
CA PRO A 23 -14.88 3.89 -15.22
C PRO A 23 -14.33 2.60 -14.60
N TYR A 24 -13.54 2.71 -13.52
CA TYR A 24 -13.01 1.57 -12.75
C TYR A 24 -14.02 0.89 -11.81
N LYS A 25 -15.24 1.43 -11.69
CA LYS A 25 -16.30 0.92 -10.80
C LYS A 25 -15.82 0.75 -9.34
N LYS A 26 -15.03 1.72 -8.85
CA LYS A 26 -14.48 1.74 -7.47
C LYS A 26 -15.30 2.58 -6.48
N VAL A 27 -16.52 2.93 -6.84
CA VAL A 27 -17.51 3.55 -5.96
C VAL A 27 -18.65 2.55 -5.80
N TYR A 28 -18.96 2.22 -4.55
CA TYR A 28 -19.99 1.25 -4.20
C TYR A 28 -21.14 1.98 -3.51
N PHE A 29 -22.36 1.54 -3.78
CA PHE A 29 -23.54 2.10 -3.13
C PHE A 29 -23.90 1.26 -1.90
N ASN A 30 -23.91 1.89 -0.73
CA ASN A 30 -24.39 1.25 0.48
C ASN A 30 -25.93 1.34 0.51
N HIS A 31 -26.58 0.20 0.29
CA HIS A 31 -28.04 0.11 0.25
C HIS A 31 -28.71 0.34 1.62
N SER A 32 -27.98 0.19 2.72
CA SER A 32 -28.49 0.43 4.08
C SER A 32 -28.50 1.92 4.41
N THR A 33 -27.37 2.61 4.20
CA THR A 33 -27.24 4.04 4.49
C THR A 33 -27.80 4.93 3.38
N GLY A 34 -28.00 4.39 2.17
CA GLY A 34 -28.40 5.13 0.99
C GLY A 34 -27.29 6.02 0.41
N LYS A 35 -26.04 5.81 0.81
CA LYS A 35 -24.89 6.66 0.45
C LYS A 35 -23.87 5.91 -0.40
N ALA A 36 -23.05 6.67 -1.12
CA ALA A 36 -21.93 6.13 -1.88
C ALA A 36 -20.68 6.06 -0.99
N GLU A 37 -19.96 4.95 -1.06
CA GLU A 37 -18.73 4.69 -0.34
C GLU A 37 -17.64 4.26 -1.34
N LYS A 38 -16.37 4.54 -1.01
CA LYS A 38 -15.23 4.15 -1.83
C LYS A 38 -13.99 3.94 -0.97
N CYS A 39 -12.92 3.44 -1.59
CA CYS A 39 -11.60 3.41 -0.96
C CYS A 39 -11.23 4.82 -0.46
N THR A 40 -10.90 4.93 0.82
CA THR A 40 -10.49 6.17 1.48
C THR A 40 -8.96 6.33 1.53
N PHE A 41 -8.24 5.44 0.82
CA PHE A 41 -6.78 5.34 0.82
C PHE A 41 -6.17 5.26 2.24
N CYS A 42 -6.94 4.74 3.20
CA CYS A 42 -6.57 4.71 4.61
C CYS A 42 -6.07 6.07 5.13
N TYR A 43 -6.70 7.19 4.74
CA TYR A 43 -6.24 8.54 5.09
C TYR A 43 -5.86 8.71 6.58
N PRO A 44 -6.55 8.13 7.60
CA PRO A 44 -6.11 8.31 8.99
C PRO A 44 -4.73 7.70 9.29
N ARG A 45 -4.34 6.68 8.54
CA ARG A 45 -3.00 6.06 8.62
C ARG A 45 -1.98 6.88 7.83
N ILE A 46 -2.32 7.28 6.61
CA ILE A 46 -1.45 8.09 5.76
C ILE A 46 -1.09 9.42 6.46
N GLU A 47 -2.06 10.07 7.11
CA GLU A 47 -1.83 11.30 7.87
C GLU A 47 -0.81 11.11 9.01
N ALA A 48 -0.77 9.92 9.61
CA ALA A 48 0.19 9.54 10.64
C ALA A 48 1.53 9.01 10.08
N GLY A 49 1.72 8.98 8.75
CA GLY A 49 2.91 8.43 8.11
C GLY A 49 2.91 6.89 7.98
N ASP A 50 1.79 6.24 8.27
CA ASP A 50 1.64 4.79 8.17
C ASP A 50 1.13 4.36 6.78
N PRO A 51 1.55 3.17 6.28
CA PRO A 51 1.02 2.64 5.03
C PRO A 51 -0.46 2.27 5.11
N THR A 52 -1.09 2.22 3.94
CA THR A 52 -2.45 1.67 3.83
C THR A 52 -2.47 0.21 4.28
N VAL A 53 -3.61 -0.22 4.85
CA VAL A 53 -3.77 -1.61 5.33
C VAL A 53 -3.47 -2.61 4.22
N CYS A 54 -3.96 -2.35 3.01
CA CYS A 54 -3.77 -3.27 1.88
C CYS A 54 -2.34 -3.23 1.31
N SER A 55 -1.59 -2.14 1.53
CA SER A 55 -0.15 -2.08 1.26
C SER A 55 0.65 -2.85 2.29
N GLU A 56 0.45 -2.58 3.58
CA GLU A 56 1.19 -3.18 4.70
C GLU A 56 1.01 -4.70 4.78
N THR A 57 -0.22 -5.17 4.60
CA THR A 57 -0.58 -6.60 4.66
C THR A 57 -0.29 -7.37 3.38
N CYS A 58 0.36 -6.73 2.39
CA CYS A 58 0.70 -7.38 1.14
C CYS A 58 1.80 -8.43 1.34
N VAL A 59 1.41 -9.70 1.46
CA VAL A 59 2.31 -10.85 1.65
C VAL A 59 3.38 -10.93 0.55
N GLY A 60 3.00 -10.65 -0.70
CA GLY A 60 3.92 -10.66 -1.83
C GLY A 60 4.88 -9.47 -1.90
N ARG A 61 4.75 -8.47 -1.02
CA ARG A 61 5.60 -7.26 -0.98
C ARG A 61 5.62 -6.46 -2.29
N LEU A 62 4.50 -6.50 -3.03
CA LEU A 62 4.39 -5.92 -4.39
C LEU A 62 3.96 -4.46 -4.42
N ARG A 63 3.64 -3.86 -3.27
CA ARG A 63 3.04 -2.53 -3.17
C ARG A 63 4.05 -1.52 -2.64
N TYR A 64 4.09 -0.38 -3.32
CA TYR A 64 4.96 0.76 -3.00
C TYR A 64 4.06 1.98 -2.78
N LEU A 65 4.43 2.81 -1.81
CA LEU A 65 3.77 4.08 -1.49
C LEU A 65 4.86 5.14 -1.41
N GLY A 66 4.62 6.26 -2.07
CA GLY A 66 5.57 7.35 -2.17
C GLY A 66 4.89 8.61 -2.68
N VAL A 67 5.43 9.77 -2.33
CA VAL A 67 4.93 11.06 -2.78
C VAL A 67 5.19 11.23 -4.27
N MET A 68 4.23 11.84 -4.97
CA MET A 68 4.36 12.26 -6.36
C MET A 68 3.98 13.73 -6.46
N LEU A 69 4.95 14.59 -6.79
CA LEU A 69 4.68 15.99 -7.10
C LEU A 69 4.14 16.09 -8.52
N TYR A 70 3.06 16.86 -8.71
CA TYR A 70 2.46 17.07 -10.02
C TYR A 70 1.96 18.50 -10.16
N ASP A 71 1.91 18.97 -11.40
CA ASP A 71 1.36 20.26 -11.78
C ASP A 71 -0.16 20.12 -12.06
N PRO A 72 -1.04 20.65 -11.18
CA PRO A 72 -2.47 20.51 -11.35
C PRO A 72 -2.99 21.28 -12.58
N ASP A 73 -2.32 22.34 -13.02
CA ASP A 73 -2.75 23.16 -14.15
C ASP A 73 -2.58 22.43 -15.48
N LYS A 74 -1.66 21.45 -15.53
CA LYS A 74 -1.45 20.59 -16.71
C LYS A 74 -2.46 19.45 -16.83
N VAL A 75 -3.12 19.05 -15.74
CA VAL A 75 -3.98 17.85 -15.70
C VAL A 75 -5.12 17.91 -16.72
N GLY A 76 -5.77 19.08 -16.85
CA GLY A 76 -6.86 19.26 -17.81
C GLY A 76 -6.41 19.12 -19.27
N ALA A 77 -5.24 19.68 -19.60
CA ALA A 77 -4.65 19.55 -20.93
C ALA A 77 -4.21 18.10 -21.21
N ALA A 78 -3.57 17.44 -20.24
CA ALA A 78 -3.14 16.05 -20.37
C ALA A 78 -4.33 15.09 -20.57
N ALA A 79 -5.41 15.24 -19.79
CA ALA A 79 -6.60 14.40 -19.91
C ALA A 79 -7.40 14.62 -21.22
N SER A 80 -7.20 15.75 -21.90
CA SER A 80 -7.92 16.12 -23.12
C SER A 80 -7.16 15.89 -24.41
N VAL A 81 -5.96 15.28 -24.35
CA VAL A 81 -5.18 14.91 -25.55
C VAL A 81 -6.02 14.01 -26.47
N THR A 82 -6.01 14.29 -27.77
CA THR A 82 -6.93 13.64 -28.72
C THR A 82 -6.61 12.17 -28.94
N ASP A 83 -5.33 11.82 -29.12
CA ASP A 83 -4.91 10.42 -29.23
C ASP A 83 -4.86 9.80 -27.84
N GLU A 84 -5.49 8.64 -27.68
CA GLU A 84 -5.52 7.93 -26.41
C GLU A 84 -4.15 7.31 -26.06
N LYS A 85 -3.32 7.01 -27.06
CA LYS A 85 -1.96 6.46 -26.85
C LYS A 85 -1.01 7.49 -26.26
N ASP A 86 -1.26 8.77 -26.52
CA ASP A 86 -0.46 9.88 -25.98
C ASP A 86 -0.79 10.19 -24.51
N LEU A 87 -1.90 9.66 -23.96
CA LEU A 87 -2.33 9.96 -22.58
C LEU A 87 -1.31 9.50 -21.52
N TYR A 88 -0.59 8.41 -21.79
CA TYR A 88 0.46 7.92 -20.90
C TYR A 88 1.60 8.96 -20.76
N GLU A 89 2.16 9.41 -21.87
CA GLU A 89 3.23 10.42 -21.86
C GLU A 89 2.71 11.79 -21.42
N ALA A 90 1.46 12.13 -21.76
CA ALA A 90 0.82 13.36 -21.28
C ALA A 90 0.70 13.38 -19.75
N GLN A 91 0.32 12.26 -19.13
CA GLN A 91 0.28 12.14 -17.68
C GLN A 91 1.68 12.23 -17.06
N LEU A 92 2.69 11.60 -17.67
CA LEU A 92 4.08 11.76 -17.23
C LEU A 92 4.53 13.24 -17.27
N GLY A 93 4.09 14.01 -18.26
CA GLY A 93 4.36 15.45 -18.37
C GLY A 93 3.71 16.32 -17.27
N CYS A 94 2.76 15.77 -16.50
CA CYS A 94 2.23 16.41 -15.29
C CYS A 94 3.12 16.21 -14.07
N PHE A 95 3.92 15.14 -14.01
CA PHE A 95 4.77 14.85 -12.86
C PHE A 95 6.02 15.74 -12.86
N LEU A 96 6.40 16.16 -11.65
CA LEU A 96 7.50 17.09 -11.42
C LEU A 96 8.69 16.35 -10.83
N ASP A 97 9.89 16.73 -11.25
CA ASP A 97 11.14 16.21 -10.72
C ASP A 97 11.41 16.82 -9.33
N PRO A 98 11.41 16.04 -8.24
CA PRO A 98 11.67 16.54 -6.90
C PRO A 98 13.13 16.94 -6.65
N ASP A 99 14.06 16.54 -7.52
CA ASP A 99 15.46 16.94 -7.45
C ASP A 99 15.72 18.30 -8.11
N ASP A 100 14.77 18.82 -8.92
CA ASP A 100 14.85 20.15 -9.50
C ASP A 100 14.68 21.24 -8.41
N PRO A 101 15.68 22.14 -8.23
CA PRO A 101 15.60 23.25 -7.28
C PRO A 101 14.39 24.18 -7.52
N GLU A 102 13.95 24.34 -8.76
CA GLU A 102 12.81 25.18 -9.11
C GLU A 102 11.49 24.55 -8.66
N VAL A 103 11.37 23.22 -8.78
CA VAL A 103 10.22 22.47 -8.26
C VAL A 103 10.18 22.56 -6.73
N ALA A 104 11.33 22.42 -6.05
CA ALA A 104 11.39 22.56 -4.60
C ALA A 104 10.96 23.97 -4.13
N ARG A 105 11.40 25.01 -4.84
CA ARG A 105 11.01 26.40 -4.58
C ARG A 105 9.52 26.64 -4.82
N ALA A 106 8.98 26.11 -5.92
CA ALA A 106 7.57 26.20 -6.25
C ALA A 106 6.68 25.43 -5.25
N ALA A 107 7.13 24.25 -4.80
CA ALA A 107 6.45 23.46 -3.78
C ALA A 107 6.37 24.22 -2.45
N GLN A 108 7.47 24.82 -2.01
CA GLN A 108 7.49 25.65 -0.81
C GLN A 108 6.57 26.88 -0.94
N ALA A 109 6.58 27.56 -2.09
CA ALA A 109 5.70 28.69 -2.36
C ALA A 109 4.21 28.29 -2.36
N SER A 110 3.91 27.04 -2.70
CA SER A 110 2.56 26.45 -2.70
C SER A 110 2.14 25.88 -1.34
N GLY A 111 2.96 26.05 -0.29
CA GLY A 111 2.66 25.59 1.07
C GLY A 111 2.92 24.10 1.31
N ILE A 112 3.64 23.42 0.43
CA ILE A 112 4.04 22.01 0.64
C ILE A 112 5.19 21.97 1.66
N PRO A 113 5.10 21.18 2.74
CA PRO A 113 6.16 21.08 3.74
C PRO A 113 7.46 20.53 3.15
N HIS A 114 8.61 20.93 3.72
CA HIS A 114 9.92 20.46 3.26
C HIS A 114 10.04 18.92 3.32
N ASP A 115 9.52 18.30 4.39
CA ASP A 115 9.53 16.85 4.58
C ASP A 115 8.80 16.10 3.44
N TRP A 116 7.79 16.71 2.83
CA TRP A 116 7.09 16.14 1.68
C TRP A 116 7.94 16.17 0.40
N VAL A 117 8.74 17.22 0.20
CA VAL A 117 9.70 17.31 -0.91
C VAL A 117 10.82 16.28 -0.72
N GLU A 118 11.35 16.14 0.50
CA GLU A 118 12.36 15.12 0.82
C GLU A 118 11.81 13.69 0.70
N ALA A 119 10.53 13.48 1.04
CA ALA A 119 9.86 12.20 0.79
C ALA A 119 9.65 11.95 -0.71
N ALA A 120 9.38 12.98 -1.51
CA ALA A 120 9.25 12.87 -2.96
C ALA A 120 10.59 12.48 -3.63
N ARG A 121 11.71 13.06 -3.19
CA ARG A 121 13.07 12.70 -3.67
C ARG A 121 13.39 11.22 -3.44
N ARG A 122 12.95 10.66 -2.31
CA ARG A 122 13.14 9.25 -1.95
C ARG A 122 11.99 8.34 -2.38
N SER A 123 11.04 8.86 -3.15
CA SER A 123 9.81 8.14 -3.48
C SER A 123 10.09 6.93 -4.38
N PRO A 124 9.77 5.70 -3.95
CA PRO A 124 9.88 4.52 -4.80
C PRO A 124 8.89 4.59 -5.97
N VAL A 125 7.76 5.28 -5.78
CA VAL A 125 6.74 5.47 -6.81
C VAL A 125 7.26 6.40 -7.91
N HIS A 126 7.89 7.53 -7.54
CA HIS A 126 8.57 8.39 -8.52
C HIS A 126 9.64 7.59 -9.28
N ALA A 127 10.52 6.89 -8.57
CA ALA A 127 11.58 6.11 -9.21
C ALA A 127 11.04 5.08 -10.21
N LEU A 128 10.01 4.31 -9.86
CA LEU A 128 9.44 3.28 -10.76
C LEU A 128 8.69 3.86 -11.97
N ILE A 129 8.06 5.03 -11.82
CA ILE A 129 7.26 5.69 -12.86
C ILE A 129 8.13 6.53 -13.79
N THR A 130 8.90 7.48 -13.26
CA THR A 130 9.58 8.51 -14.06
C THR A 130 11.01 8.10 -14.41
N ARG A 131 11.79 7.63 -13.42
CA ARG A 131 13.22 7.31 -13.58
C ARG A 131 13.44 6.00 -14.32
N TYR A 132 12.82 4.92 -13.86
CA TYR A 132 13.00 3.58 -14.42
C TYR A 132 11.98 3.24 -15.50
N ARG A 133 10.85 3.96 -15.59
CA ARG A 133 9.77 3.71 -16.56
C ARG A 133 9.40 2.23 -16.67
N VAL A 134 9.18 1.59 -15.51
CA VAL A 134 8.74 0.18 -15.40
C VAL A 134 7.30 0.07 -14.91
N ALA A 135 6.78 1.10 -14.24
CA ALA A 135 5.39 1.19 -13.85
C ALA A 135 4.59 1.94 -14.91
N LEU A 136 3.38 1.46 -15.20
CA LEU A 136 2.46 2.00 -16.19
C LEU A 136 1.08 2.26 -15.57
N PRO A 137 0.31 3.25 -16.06
CA PRO A 137 -1.02 3.54 -15.55
C PRO A 137 -2.01 2.44 -15.95
N LEU A 138 -3.11 2.29 -15.22
CA LEU A 138 -4.19 1.36 -15.58
C LEU A 138 -5.26 2.08 -16.41
N HIS A 139 -5.52 1.60 -17.63
CA HIS A 139 -6.49 2.16 -18.56
C HIS A 139 -6.38 3.69 -18.69
N PRO A 140 -5.25 4.24 -19.20
CA PRO A 140 -5.09 5.68 -19.38
C PRO A 140 -6.17 6.31 -20.28
N GLU A 141 -6.73 5.56 -21.23
CA GLU A 141 -7.81 5.94 -22.14
C GLU A 141 -9.10 6.40 -21.43
N TYR A 142 -9.27 6.07 -20.15
CA TYR A 142 -10.36 6.59 -19.33
C TYR A 142 -10.20 8.06 -18.95
N ARG A 143 -9.04 8.68 -19.23
CA ARG A 143 -8.78 10.12 -19.08
C ARG A 143 -8.98 10.65 -17.66
N THR A 144 -8.85 9.78 -16.66
CA THR A 144 -8.95 10.16 -15.24
C THR A 144 -7.61 10.49 -14.60
N MET A 145 -6.50 10.35 -15.35
CA MET A 145 -5.13 10.47 -14.85
C MET A 145 -4.90 9.62 -13.58
N PRO A 146 -4.95 8.28 -13.68
CA PRO A 146 -4.92 7.39 -12.52
C PRO A 146 -3.60 7.49 -11.75
N MET A 147 -3.66 7.49 -10.41
CA MET A 147 -2.49 7.58 -9.53
C MET A 147 -2.06 6.23 -8.91
N VAL A 148 -2.65 5.12 -9.36
CA VAL A 148 -2.21 3.76 -9.01
C VAL A 148 -1.68 3.08 -10.26
N TRP A 149 -0.39 2.78 -10.25
CA TRP A 149 0.37 2.28 -11.39
C TRP A 149 0.85 0.85 -11.15
N TYR A 150 1.15 0.14 -12.23
CA TYR A 150 1.41 -1.30 -12.24
C TYR A 150 2.67 -1.61 -13.02
N VAL A 151 3.50 -2.51 -12.48
CA VAL A 151 4.62 -3.11 -13.21
C VAL A 151 4.07 -4.34 -13.96
N PRO A 152 4.21 -4.43 -15.30
CA PRO A 152 3.70 -5.56 -16.05
C PRO A 152 4.44 -6.86 -15.68
N PRO A 153 3.75 -8.01 -15.63
CA PRO A 153 4.37 -9.26 -15.21
C PRO A 153 5.23 -9.85 -16.32
N LEU A 154 6.42 -10.32 -15.95
CA LEU A 154 7.17 -11.26 -16.78
C LEU A 154 6.42 -12.62 -16.74
N SER A 155 5.85 -13.02 -17.87
CA SER A 155 5.34 -14.40 -18.05
C SER A 155 6.53 -15.38 -18.16
N PRO A 156 6.36 -16.69 -17.93
CA PRO A 156 7.47 -17.64 -18.09
C PRO A 156 8.13 -17.52 -19.46
N VAL A 157 9.34 -16.96 -19.50
CA VAL A 157 10.19 -16.81 -20.70
C VAL A 157 10.90 -18.14 -21.01
N VAL A 158 11.28 -18.86 -19.95
CA VAL A 158 12.23 -19.98 -20.00
C VAL A 158 11.62 -21.26 -20.59
N ASP A 159 10.34 -21.53 -20.32
CA ASP A 159 9.66 -22.73 -20.82
C ASP A 159 9.50 -22.71 -22.35
N ALA A 160 9.44 -21.51 -22.96
CA ALA A 160 9.37 -21.35 -24.42
C ALA A 160 10.73 -21.54 -25.11
N LEU A 161 11.82 -21.14 -24.45
CA LEU A 161 13.18 -21.15 -25.04
C LEU A 161 13.94 -22.46 -24.81
N THR A 162 13.66 -23.20 -23.73
CA THR A 162 14.32 -24.47 -23.40
C THR A 162 14.14 -25.57 -24.47
N GLY A 163 13.11 -25.47 -25.33
CA GLY A 163 12.93 -26.36 -26.47
C GLY A 163 13.86 -26.13 -27.66
N THR A 164 14.62 -25.03 -27.69
CA THR A 164 15.43 -24.59 -28.85
C THR A 164 16.94 -24.77 -28.68
N GLY A 165 17.40 -25.30 -27.54
CA GLY A 165 18.82 -25.53 -27.26
C GLY A 165 19.66 -24.26 -27.03
N HIS A 166 19.02 -23.09 -26.99
CA HIS A 166 19.64 -21.82 -26.59
C HIS A 166 19.52 -21.65 -25.07
N ASP A 167 20.49 -20.96 -24.44
CA ASP A 167 20.34 -20.55 -23.04
C ASP A 167 19.15 -19.59 -22.96
N GLY A 168 18.06 -20.05 -22.32
CA GLY A 168 16.81 -19.28 -22.22
C GLY A 168 16.94 -17.99 -21.41
N GLU A 169 18.14 -17.69 -20.91
CA GLU A 169 18.47 -16.52 -20.11
C GLU A 169 19.65 -15.69 -20.70
N ASP A 170 20.10 -15.98 -21.94
CA ASP A 170 21.01 -15.11 -22.71
C ASP A 170 20.29 -13.78 -23.03
N PRO A 171 20.88 -12.59 -22.77
CA PRO A 171 20.27 -11.29 -23.09
C PRO A 171 19.68 -11.23 -24.50
N ALA A 172 20.40 -11.70 -25.53
CA ALA A 172 19.92 -11.66 -26.92
C ALA A 172 18.69 -12.55 -27.13
N ALA A 173 18.64 -13.70 -26.46
CA ALA A 173 17.49 -14.60 -26.47
C ALA A 173 16.31 -14.06 -25.64
N LEU A 174 16.58 -13.42 -24.50
CA LEU A 174 15.57 -12.82 -23.62
C LEU A 174 14.83 -11.65 -24.28
N PHE A 175 15.56 -10.77 -24.98
CA PHE A 175 14.96 -9.66 -25.72
C PHE A 175 14.14 -10.15 -26.91
N GLY A 176 14.62 -11.16 -27.66
CA GLY A 176 13.86 -11.78 -28.76
C GLY A 176 12.67 -12.63 -28.30
N ALA A 177 12.64 -13.07 -27.04
CA ALA A 177 11.58 -13.91 -26.49
C ALA A 177 10.40 -13.13 -25.91
N ILE A 178 10.46 -11.80 -25.86
CA ILE A 178 9.33 -10.98 -25.38
C ILE A 178 8.09 -11.22 -26.26
N ASP A 179 8.28 -11.42 -27.57
CA ASP A 179 7.22 -11.80 -28.52
C ASP A 179 6.67 -13.22 -28.30
N THR A 180 7.42 -14.08 -27.58
CA THR A 180 7.04 -15.47 -27.29
C THR A 180 6.45 -15.66 -25.90
N LEU A 181 6.29 -14.57 -25.13
CA LEU A 181 5.68 -14.62 -23.81
C LEU A 181 4.28 -15.25 -23.86
N ARG A 182 3.99 -16.09 -22.87
CA ARG A 182 2.67 -16.71 -22.74
C ARG A 182 1.54 -15.68 -22.58
N ILE A 183 1.82 -14.52 -21.99
CA ILE A 183 0.88 -13.40 -21.95
C ILE A 183 1.15 -12.53 -23.18
N PRO A 184 0.18 -12.37 -24.09
CA PRO A 184 0.38 -11.56 -25.29
C PRO A 184 0.68 -10.10 -24.95
N LEU A 185 1.67 -9.51 -25.61
CA LEU A 185 2.03 -8.10 -25.43
C LEU A 185 0.84 -7.15 -25.69
N GLY A 186 0.06 -7.43 -26.74
CA GLY A 186 -1.14 -6.64 -27.07
C GLY A 186 -2.17 -6.60 -25.93
N TYR A 187 -2.34 -7.69 -25.18
CA TYR A 187 -3.25 -7.72 -24.02
C TYR A 187 -2.77 -6.78 -22.91
N LEU A 188 -1.47 -6.74 -22.64
CA LEU A 188 -0.89 -5.83 -21.65
C LEU A 188 -0.97 -4.37 -22.14
N ALA A 189 -0.80 -4.15 -23.44
CA ALA A 189 -0.91 -2.83 -24.05
C ALA A 189 -2.34 -2.26 -23.92
N GLU A 190 -3.36 -3.07 -24.19
CA GLU A 190 -4.76 -2.68 -23.97
C GLU A 190 -5.06 -2.32 -22.51
N LEU A 191 -4.35 -2.94 -21.55
CA LEU A 191 -4.56 -2.69 -20.13
C LEU A 191 -3.83 -1.43 -19.62
N PHE A 192 -2.63 -1.16 -20.13
CA PHE A 192 -1.71 -0.20 -19.50
C PHE A 192 -1.39 1.03 -20.35
N THR A 193 -1.58 0.98 -21.67
CA THR A 193 -1.06 1.98 -22.60
C THR A 193 -2.01 2.26 -23.76
N ALA A 194 -3.33 2.08 -23.55
CA ALA A 194 -4.36 2.30 -24.57
C ALA A 194 -4.08 1.54 -25.90
N GLY A 195 -3.49 0.35 -25.79
CA GLY A 195 -3.16 -0.51 -26.94
C GLY A 195 -1.82 -0.19 -27.62
N ASP A 196 -0.98 0.69 -27.09
CA ASP A 196 0.40 0.89 -27.57
C ASP A 196 1.37 -0.14 -26.94
N PRO A 197 1.94 -1.09 -27.70
CA PRO A 197 2.86 -2.07 -27.15
C PRO A 197 4.21 -1.49 -26.70
N GLY A 198 4.62 -0.33 -27.24
CA GLY A 198 5.98 0.20 -27.05
C GLY A 198 6.39 0.39 -25.59
N PRO A 199 5.62 1.13 -24.76
CA PRO A 199 5.99 1.34 -23.37
C PRO A 199 5.95 0.07 -22.52
N VAL A 200 5.05 -0.87 -22.84
CA VAL A 200 4.99 -2.18 -22.17
C VAL A 200 6.23 -3.02 -22.50
N GLU A 201 6.60 -3.09 -23.77
CA GLU A 201 7.81 -3.80 -24.23
C GLU A 201 9.05 -3.22 -23.55
N ALA A 202 9.19 -1.89 -23.53
CA ALA A 202 10.31 -1.21 -22.87
C ALA A 202 10.39 -1.53 -21.37
N ALA A 203 9.25 -1.56 -20.66
CA ALA A 203 9.20 -1.96 -19.25
C ALA A 203 9.63 -3.41 -19.06
N LEU A 204 9.15 -4.34 -19.89
CA LEU A 204 9.52 -5.77 -19.83
C LEU A 204 11.01 -5.98 -20.15
N CYS A 205 11.55 -5.26 -21.15
CA CYS A 205 12.98 -5.24 -21.48
C CYS A 205 13.84 -4.83 -20.29
N ARG A 206 13.46 -3.77 -19.56
CA ARG A 206 14.19 -3.32 -18.36
C ARG A 206 14.18 -4.36 -17.24
N LEU A 207 13.04 -5.02 -17.02
CA LEU A 207 12.93 -6.10 -16.02
C LEU A 207 13.76 -7.33 -16.43
N ALA A 208 13.75 -7.68 -17.71
CA ALA A 208 14.58 -8.75 -18.29
C ALA A 208 16.08 -8.45 -18.15
N ALA A 209 16.51 -7.23 -18.48
CA ALA A 209 17.89 -6.78 -18.33
C ALA A 209 18.36 -6.85 -16.87
N MET A 210 17.52 -6.40 -15.93
CA MET A 210 17.80 -6.52 -14.49
C MET A 210 17.99 -7.98 -14.06
N ARG A 211 17.11 -8.90 -14.50
CA ARG A 211 17.24 -10.33 -14.20
C ARG A 211 18.54 -10.92 -14.76
N SER A 212 18.86 -10.62 -16.01
CA SER A 212 20.06 -11.13 -16.68
C SER A 212 21.35 -10.61 -16.01
N HIS A 213 21.40 -9.32 -15.69
CA HIS A 213 22.52 -8.71 -14.96
C HIS A 213 22.71 -9.37 -13.58
N MET A 214 21.63 -9.49 -12.79
CA MET A 214 21.71 -10.07 -11.45
C MET A 214 22.05 -11.57 -11.46
N ARG A 215 21.69 -12.31 -12.51
CA ARG A 215 22.13 -13.69 -12.70
C ARG A 215 23.64 -13.79 -12.80
N ARG A 216 24.27 -12.96 -13.65
CA ARG A 216 25.75 -12.93 -13.80
C ARG A 216 26.44 -12.62 -12.47
N VAL A 217 25.93 -11.62 -11.76
CA VAL A 217 26.41 -11.26 -10.41
C VAL A 217 26.31 -12.45 -9.46
N ASN A 218 25.18 -13.14 -9.42
CA ASN A 218 24.95 -14.27 -8.51
C ASN A 218 25.79 -15.51 -8.86
N LEU A 219 26.16 -15.69 -10.13
CA LEU A 219 26.99 -16.81 -10.59
C LEU A 219 28.49 -16.49 -10.57
N GLY A 220 28.87 -15.26 -10.20
CA GLY A 220 30.26 -14.82 -10.24
C GLY A 220 30.83 -14.71 -11.67
N GLU A 221 29.96 -14.54 -12.65
CA GLU A 221 30.34 -14.31 -14.05
C GLU A 221 30.78 -12.85 -14.24
N GLU A 222 31.52 -12.58 -15.32
CA GLU A 222 31.90 -11.21 -15.69
C GLU A 222 30.65 -10.36 -15.97
N GLN A 223 30.59 -9.19 -15.35
CA GLN A 223 29.50 -8.25 -15.47
C GLN A 223 29.62 -7.51 -16.80
N ASP A 224 28.56 -7.59 -17.61
CA ASP A 224 28.53 -6.95 -18.92
C ASP A 224 27.73 -5.63 -18.84
N PRO A 225 28.38 -4.46 -18.95
CA PRO A 225 27.70 -3.16 -18.87
C PRO A 225 26.70 -2.97 -20.02
N ARG A 226 26.89 -3.66 -21.15
CA ARG A 226 26.01 -3.55 -22.33
C ARG A 226 24.57 -3.97 -22.04
N ILE A 227 24.34 -4.81 -21.02
CA ILE A 227 22.99 -5.23 -20.60
C ILE A 227 22.19 -4.04 -20.07
N ALA A 228 22.82 -3.18 -19.27
CA ALA A 228 22.20 -1.98 -18.75
C ALA A 228 22.01 -0.92 -19.84
N GLU A 229 23.05 -0.71 -20.64
CA GLU A 229 23.05 0.27 -21.73
C GLU A 229 21.96 -0.02 -22.76
N ALA A 230 21.69 -1.29 -23.07
CA ALA A 230 20.66 -1.72 -24.01
C ALA A 230 19.24 -1.24 -23.64
N VAL A 231 18.98 -0.98 -22.36
CA VAL A 231 17.68 -0.51 -21.86
C VAL A 231 17.71 0.94 -21.36
N GLY A 232 18.80 1.65 -21.64
CA GLY A 232 19.01 3.05 -21.24
C GLY A 232 19.28 3.24 -19.75
N LEU A 233 19.81 2.23 -19.07
CA LEU A 233 20.23 2.29 -17.66
C LEU A 233 21.75 2.10 -17.54
N ASP A 234 22.29 2.43 -16.37
CA ASP A 234 23.63 2.09 -15.95
C ASP A 234 23.61 0.95 -14.91
N GLU A 235 24.79 0.44 -14.55
CA GLU A 235 24.92 -0.61 -13.53
C GLU A 235 24.32 -0.17 -12.18
N PRO A 236 24.62 1.02 -11.63
CA PRO A 236 23.96 1.52 -10.42
C PRO A 236 22.44 1.54 -10.54
N GLY A 237 21.89 1.99 -11.68
CA GLY A 237 20.45 2.02 -11.93
C GLY A 237 19.81 0.64 -11.93
N ILE A 238 20.47 -0.38 -12.50
CA ILE A 238 19.99 -1.77 -12.40
C ILE A 238 20.02 -2.27 -10.95
N LEU A 239 21.09 -1.99 -10.21
CA LEU A 239 21.22 -2.42 -8.81
C LEU A 239 20.21 -1.73 -7.89
N GLU A 240 19.91 -0.44 -8.13
CA GLU A 240 18.86 0.30 -7.44
C GLU A 240 17.46 -0.24 -7.78
N LEU A 241 17.19 -0.54 -9.05
CA LEU A 241 15.94 -1.17 -9.47
C LEU A 241 15.77 -2.57 -8.83
N TYR A 242 16.84 -3.37 -8.78
CA TYR A 242 16.87 -4.66 -8.08
C TYR A 242 16.63 -4.49 -6.58
N ARG A 243 17.25 -3.48 -5.96
CA ARG A 243 17.03 -3.18 -4.54
C ARG A 243 15.55 -2.88 -4.26
N LEU A 244 14.92 -2.05 -5.09
CA LEU A 244 13.51 -1.73 -4.95
C LEU A 244 12.62 -2.97 -5.16
N LEU A 245 12.79 -3.69 -6.26
CA LEU A 245 11.87 -4.76 -6.67
C LEU A 245 12.11 -6.11 -5.98
N ALA A 246 13.36 -6.48 -5.69
CA ALA A 246 13.73 -7.79 -5.16
C ALA A 246 14.03 -7.77 -3.64
N LEU A 247 14.85 -6.82 -3.17
CA LEU A 247 15.12 -6.68 -1.73
C LEU A 247 13.93 -6.07 -1.01
N ALA A 248 13.34 -5.03 -1.60
CA ALA A 248 12.05 -4.45 -1.27
C ALA A 248 11.88 -4.12 0.23
N LYS A 249 12.90 -3.49 0.84
CA LYS A 249 12.89 -3.18 2.29
C LYS A 249 11.69 -2.31 2.67
N TYR A 250 11.20 -2.47 3.89
CA TYR A 250 9.94 -1.86 4.31
C TYR A 250 9.96 -0.32 4.20
N ASP A 251 11.03 0.29 4.70
CA ASP A 251 11.33 1.73 4.67
C ASP A 251 11.59 2.28 3.26
N GLU A 252 11.94 1.42 2.31
CA GLU A 252 12.12 1.78 0.89
C GLU A 252 10.84 1.58 0.08
N ARG A 253 9.92 0.70 0.52
CA ARG A 253 8.61 0.52 -0.12
C ARG A 253 7.62 1.60 0.27
N TYR A 254 7.66 2.06 1.51
CA TYR A 254 6.68 2.98 2.07
C TYR A 254 7.37 4.25 2.54
N VAL A 255 7.45 5.23 1.66
CA VAL A 255 8.00 6.56 1.94
C VAL A 255 6.85 7.54 2.04
N ILE A 256 6.27 7.63 3.24
CA ILE A 256 5.04 8.38 3.51
C ILE A 256 5.36 9.46 4.53
N PRO A 257 5.34 10.75 4.14
CA PRO A 257 5.50 11.83 5.10
C PRO A 257 4.24 11.94 5.97
N THR A 258 4.39 12.49 7.18
CA THR A 258 3.24 12.82 8.01
C THR A 258 2.50 14.02 7.40
N ALA A 259 1.17 14.00 7.46
CA ALA A 259 0.35 15.16 7.10
C ALA A 259 0.25 16.17 8.25
N TYR A 260 0.76 15.82 9.44
CA TYR A 260 0.73 16.67 10.61
C TYR A 260 1.73 17.83 10.47
N THR A 261 1.32 18.89 9.78
CA THR A 261 1.96 20.19 9.95
C THR A 261 1.64 20.67 11.36
N GLY A 262 2.66 21.08 12.13
CA GLY A 262 2.54 21.55 13.52
C GLY A 262 1.68 22.80 13.75
N SER A 263 0.73 23.12 12.87
CA SER A 263 -0.43 23.96 13.20
C SER A 263 -1.34 23.16 14.12
N VAL A 264 -0.98 23.11 15.40
CA VAL A 264 -1.90 22.82 16.49
C VAL A 264 -3.09 23.77 16.29
N PRO A 265 -4.31 23.29 16.00
CA PRO A 265 -5.50 24.13 16.15
C PRO A 265 -5.45 24.64 17.59
N ASP A 266 -5.45 25.96 17.76
CA ASP A 266 -5.32 26.68 19.04
C ASP A 266 -5.52 25.78 20.27
N PRO A 267 -4.51 25.54 21.13
CA PRO A 267 -4.69 24.74 22.34
C PRO A 267 -5.75 25.33 23.28
N GLY A 268 -6.20 26.58 23.06
CA GLY A 268 -7.33 27.22 23.74
C GLY A 268 -8.65 27.24 22.95
N GLY A 269 -8.68 26.71 21.72
CA GLY A 269 -9.85 26.64 20.86
C GLY A 269 -10.75 25.46 21.23
N THR A 270 -12.03 25.73 21.44
CA THR A 270 -13.08 24.74 21.73
C THR A 270 -13.24 23.76 20.55
N GLY A 271 -12.37 22.76 20.48
CA GLY A 271 -12.33 21.79 19.39
C GLY A 271 -11.18 20.78 19.43
N ALA A 272 -10.25 20.86 20.38
CA ALA A 272 -9.23 19.83 20.63
C ALA A 272 -9.79 18.65 21.45
N GLY A 273 -10.96 18.12 21.06
CA GLY A 273 -11.55 16.93 21.64
C GLY A 273 -11.46 15.76 20.67
N CYS A 274 -10.82 14.67 21.09
CA CYS A 274 -11.10 13.36 20.52
C CYS A 274 -12.59 13.06 20.71
N SER A 275 -13.19 12.19 19.89
CA SER A 275 -14.62 11.84 20.01
C SER A 275 -15.02 11.22 21.35
N LEU A 276 -14.04 10.93 22.22
CA LEU A 276 -14.22 10.47 23.60
C LEU A 276 -14.27 11.60 24.63
N ASP A 277 -13.92 12.83 24.25
CA ASP A 277 -13.83 13.99 25.14
C ASP A 277 -15.15 14.79 25.20
N GLY A 278 -16.20 14.33 24.49
CA GLY A 278 -17.49 15.00 24.40
C GLY A 278 -18.69 14.05 24.52
N VAL A 279 -19.74 14.51 25.21
CA VAL A 279 -21.02 13.80 25.35
C VAL A 279 -21.70 13.72 23.98
N GLY A 280 -22.03 12.49 23.53
CA GLY A 280 -22.74 12.25 22.26
C GLY A 280 -21.87 11.96 21.04
N GLY A 281 -20.55 11.78 21.20
CA GLY A 281 -19.66 11.33 20.13
C GLY A 281 -19.89 9.87 19.70
N PRO A 282 -19.44 9.46 18.50
CA PRO A 282 -19.55 8.06 18.06
C PRO A 282 -18.86 7.11 19.05
N GLY A 283 -19.63 6.22 19.69
CA GLY A 283 -19.16 5.31 20.75
C GLY A 283 -19.66 5.65 22.16
N MET A 284 -20.18 6.86 22.37
CA MET A 284 -20.82 7.27 23.63
C MET A 284 -22.31 6.95 23.56
N MET A 285 -22.69 5.74 23.98
CA MET A 285 -24.10 5.39 24.19
C MET A 285 -24.65 6.21 25.37
N PRO A 286 -25.95 6.58 25.37
CA PRO A 286 -26.53 7.30 26.49
C PRO A 286 -26.37 6.48 27.78
N ASP A 287 -26.05 7.18 28.87
CA ASP A 287 -25.93 6.60 30.20
C ASP A 287 -27.11 5.68 30.49
N GLY A 288 -26.83 4.38 30.63
CA GLY A 288 -27.82 3.35 30.93
C GLY A 288 -28.16 2.37 29.81
N ALA A 289 -27.68 2.55 28.57
CA ALA A 289 -27.97 1.61 27.46
C ALA A 289 -26.96 0.47 27.28
N GLY A 290 -25.96 0.34 28.16
CA GLY A 290 -24.89 -0.67 28.07
C GLY A 290 -24.81 -1.67 29.22
N ALA A 291 -25.67 -1.57 30.25
CA ALA A 291 -25.67 -2.50 31.37
C ALA A 291 -26.51 -3.75 31.06
N GLY A 292 -26.01 -4.59 30.15
CA GLY A 292 -26.32 -6.01 30.22
C GLY A 292 -25.70 -6.58 31.51
N PRO A 293 -26.33 -7.56 32.18
CA PRO A 293 -25.85 -8.06 33.46
C PRO A 293 -24.49 -8.76 33.25
N GLY A 294 -23.39 -8.07 33.58
CA GLY A 294 -22.05 -8.68 33.47
C GLY A 294 -20.85 -7.74 33.42
N PHE A 295 -21.03 -6.43 33.15
CA PHE A 295 -19.93 -5.48 33.17
C PHE A 295 -20.12 -4.48 34.31
N GLY A 296 -19.44 -4.75 35.43
CA GLY A 296 -19.30 -3.78 36.51
C GLY A 296 -18.35 -2.64 36.14
N GLU A 297 -18.43 -1.56 36.92
CA GLU A 297 -17.54 -0.38 36.87
C GLU A 297 -16.07 -0.79 36.69
N PHE A 298 -15.41 -0.16 35.71
CA PHE A 298 -14.00 -0.41 35.43
C PHE A 298 -13.13 0.31 36.46
N ASP A 299 -12.56 -0.46 37.39
CA ASP A 299 -11.57 0.01 38.36
C ASP A 299 -10.15 -0.11 37.76
N PRO A 300 -9.45 1.01 37.50
CA PRO A 300 -8.11 1.00 36.90
C PRO A 300 -7.03 0.37 37.80
N ASP A 301 -7.25 0.25 39.11
CA ASP A 301 -6.28 -0.37 40.03
C ASP A 301 -6.37 -1.92 40.05
N ALA A 302 -7.41 -2.50 39.42
CA ALA A 302 -7.60 -3.94 39.34
C ALA A 302 -6.56 -4.65 38.43
N PHE A 303 -5.80 -3.92 37.62
CA PHE A 303 -4.81 -4.48 36.70
C PHE A 303 -3.58 -5.08 37.41
N HIS A 304 -3.35 -4.73 38.68
CA HIS A 304 -2.16 -5.12 39.44
C HIS A 304 -2.40 -6.11 40.60
N ALA A 305 -3.65 -6.46 40.91
CA ALA A 305 -3.94 -7.43 41.98
C ALA A 305 -3.99 -8.87 41.44
N PRO A 306 -3.43 -9.87 42.15
CA PRO A 306 -3.64 -11.27 41.79
C PRO A 306 -5.13 -11.63 41.95
N PRO A 307 -5.69 -12.49 41.08
CA PRO A 307 -7.12 -12.77 41.09
C PRO A 307 -7.53 -13.40 42.43
N THR A 308 -8.49 -12.78 43.12
CA THR A 308 -9.10 -13.35 44.30
C THR A 308 -9.96 -14.55 43.90
N THR A 309 -9.79 -15.65 44.63
CA THR A 309 -10.62 -16.84 44.50
C THR A 309 -12.02 -16.54 45.05
N GLY A 310 -12.92 -16.07 44.21
CA GLY A 310 -14.33 -16.06 44.54
C GLY A 310 -15.14 -14.93 43.94
N SER A 311 -15.66 -15.14 42.74
CA SER A 311 -17.02 -14.69 42.43
C SER A 311 -17.66 -15.60 41.37
N GLY A 312 -18.80 -16.20 41.75
CA GLY A 312 -19.80 -16.73 40.82
C GLY A 312 -19.41 -17.85 39.86
N THR A 313 -18.92 -19.01 40.33
CA THR A 313 -18.92 -20.21 39.48
C THR A 313 -20.29 -20.90 39.55
N SER A 314 -21.06 -20.80 38.47
CA SER A 314 -22.08 -21.81 38.19
C SER A 314 -21.38 -23.19 38.16
N SER A 315 -22.07 -24.22 38.66
CA SER A 315 -21.57 -25.61 38.79
C SER A 315 -20.86 -26.14 37.52
N ALA A 316 -21.23 -25.62 36.34
CA ALA A 316 -20.69 -26.00 35.04
C ALA A 316 -19.26 -25.50 34.72
N LEU A 317 -18.71 -24.55 35.50
CA LEU A 317 -17.44 -23.87 35.19
C LEU A 317 -16.30 -24.18 36.18
N ARG A 318 -16.51 -25.09 37.14
CA ARG A 318 -15.44 -25.51 38.06
C ARG A 318 -14.25 -26.08 37.28
N GLY A 319 -13.08 -25.47 37.49
CA GLY A 319 -11.81 -25.93 36.91
C GLY A 319 -11.44 -25.33 35.54
N ARG A 320 -12.20 -24.36 35.01
CA ARG A 320 -11.81 -23.63 33.78
C ARG A 320 -11.23 -22.27 34.13
N VAL A 321 -10.19 -21.86 33.40
CA VAL A 321 -9.53 -20.56 33.55
C VAL A 321 -10.13 -19.58 32.55
N ASN A 322 -10.52 -18.39 33.01
CA ASN A 322 -10.88 -17.28 32.12
C ASN A 322 -9.60 -16.56 31.68
N LEU A 323 -9.24 -16.71 30.40
CA LEU A 323 -8.02 -16.15 29.82
C LEU A 323 -8.05 -14.63 29.70
N LEU A 324 -9.23 -14.00 29.68
CA LEU A 324 -9.36 -12.55 29.55
C LEU A 324 -8.82 -11.80 30.78
N ASN A 325 -8.73 -12.47 31.94
CA ASN A 325 -8.24 -11.90 33.19
C ASN A 325 -6.85 -12.45 33.59
N TRP A 326 -6.16 -13.18 32.71
CA TRP A 326 -4.86 -13.79 33.04
C TRP A 326 -3.71 -12.91 32.55
N ASN A 327 -2.91 -12.42 33.50
CA ASN A 327 -1.79 -11.50 33.27
C ASN A 327 -0.48 -12.18 32.81
N GLY A 328 -0.54 -13.44 32.36
CA GLY A 328 0.61 -14.20 31.86
C GLY A 328 1.61 -14.68 32.92
N LYS A 329 1.39 -14.39 34.22
CA LYS A 329 2.23 -14.89 35.33
C LYS A 329 1.55 -16.07 36.04
N GLY A 330 2.36 -17.04 36.47
CA GLY A 330 1.90 -18.26 37.15
C GLY A 330 1.28 -19.32 36.22
N ARG A 331 0.93 -20.50 36.76
CA ARG A 331 0.26 -21.59 36.04
C ARG A 331 -1.08 -21.91 36.69
N PRO A 332 -2.20 -21.34 36.20
CA PRO A 332 -3.51 -21.60 36.80
C PRO A 332 -3.98 -23.03 36.49
N ASN A 333 -4.59 -23.70 37.49
CA ASN A 333 -4.89 -25.14 37.50
C ASN A 333 -5.76 -25.67 36.35
N GLY A 334 -6.43 -24.80 35.57
CA GLY A 334 -7.25 -25.18 34.42
C GLY A 334 -6.64 -24.90 33.04
N LEU A 335 -5.42 -24.34 32.96
CA LEU A 335 -4.73 -24.06 31.70
C LEU A 335 -4.24 -25.35 31.01
N PHE A 336 -3.92 -26.37 31.81
CA PHE A 336 -3.52 -27.70 31.36
C PHE A 336 -4.24 -28.76 32.18
N PRO A 337 -5.46 -29.20 31.79
CA PRO A 337 -6.17 -30.24 32.52
C PRO A 337 -5.32 -31.52 32.54
N ARG A 338 -5.10 -32.09 33.73
CA ARG A 338 -4.42 -33.39 33.83
C ARG A 338 -5.27 -34.45 33.13
N ALA A 339 -4.62 -35.29 32.33
CA ALA A 339 -5.26 -36.44 31.70
C ALA A 339 -5.94 -37.29 32.79
N ARG A 340 -7.22 -37.64 32.58
CA ARG A 340 -7.95 -38.52 33.49
C ARG A 340 -7.21 -39.86 33.56
N GLY A 341 -6.51 -40.14 34.65
CA GLY A 341 -5.92 -41.45 34.90
C GLY A 341 -4.73 -41.52 35.85
N THR A 342 -4.01 -40.44 36.14
CA THR A 342 -2.82 -40.53 37.01
C THR A 342 -3.10 -40.01 38.41
N VAL A 343 -3.45 -40.92 39.32
CA VAL A 343 -3.30 -40.70 40.76
C VAL A 343 -1.81 -40.79 41.09
N ARG A 344 -1.21 -39.68 41.51
CA ARG A 344 -0.03 -39.72 42.37
C ARG A 344 -0.33 -38.91 43.62
N THR A 345 -0.26 -39.62 44.73
CA THR A 345 -0.15 -39.08 46.09
C THR A 345 1.02 -38.11 46.14
N GLU A 346 0.77 -36.89 46.61
CA GLU A 346 1.80 -35.96 47.05
C GLU A 346 2.50 -36.53 48.29
N PRO A 347 3.78 -36.22 48.52
CA PRO A 347 4.24 -35.86 49.85
C PRO A 347 4.28 -34.33 49.95
N GLU A 348 3.63 -33.85 51.01
CA GLU A 348 3.74 -32.50 51.53
C GLU A 348 5.21 -32.10 51.73
N LEU A 349 5.53 -30.85 51.36
CA LEU A 349 6.44 -29.94 52.08
C LEU A 349 6.27 -28.51 51.54
#